data_AF-A0A7C7ECK8-F1
#
_entry.id   AF-A0A7C7ECK8-F1
#
_cell.length_a   1.000
_cell.length_b   1.000
_cell.length_c   1.000
_cell.angle_alpha   90.00
_cell.angle_beta   90.00
_cell.angle_gamma   90.00
#
_symmetry.space_group_name_H-M   'P 1'
#
loop_
_entity.id
_entity.type
_entity.pdbx_description
1 polymer ?
#
loop_
_entity_poly.entity_id
_entity_poly.type
_entity_poly.pdbx_seq_one_letter_code
_entity_poly.pdbx_strand_id
1 'polypeptide(L)'
;GGYILADEPSNITVGDVLRVLEGDLSVVDDNADSDANNPVERCIKFNVWEKIDQCINSIIDEITLEDLVNEYKKMVNAETDMYFI
;
A
#
# COMPACT_ATOMS: atom_id res chain seq x y z
N GLY A 1 11.51 21.00 20.20
CA GLY A 1 11.79 20.53 18.83
C GLY A 1 11.21 19.15 18.67
N GLY A 2 10.80 18.76 17.46
CA GLY A 2 10.15 17.48 17.18
C GLY A 2 9.50 17.48 15.80
N TYR A 3 8.81 16.39 15.47
CA TYR A 3 8.05 16.24 14.23
C TYR A 3 6.56 16.20 14.55
N ILE A 4 5.77 16.75 13.63
CA ILE A 4 4.31 16.68 13.62
C ILE A 4 3.89 16.21 12.23
N LEU A 5 2.69 15.64 12.12
CA LEU A 5 2.10 15.38 10.81
C LEU A 5 1.92 16.70 10.07
N ALA A 6 2.24 16.70 8.78
CA ALA A 6 2.08 17.85 7.91
C ALA A 6 0.61 18.08 7.50
N ASP A 7 -0.23 17.05 7.63
CA ASP A 7 -1.67 17.04 7.32
C ASP A 7 -2.41 16.16 8.33
N GLU A 8 -3.74 16.17 8.28
CA GLU A 8 -4.59 15.29 9.07
C GLU A 8 -4.33 13.81 8.74
N PRO A 9 -4.36 12.91 9.73
CA PRO A 9 -4.09 11.48 9.52
C PRO A 9 -5.12 10.80 8.60
N SER A 10 -6.31 11.38 8.44
CA SER A 10 -7.36 10.98 7.49
C SER A 10 -7.03 11.31 6.04
N ASN A 11 -6.11 12.25 5.79
CA ASN A 11 -5.68 12.65 4.45
C ASN A 11 -4.38 11.96 4.01
N ILE A 12 -3.71 11.24 4.92
CA ILE A 12 -2.43 10.59 4.64
C ILE A 12 -2.69 9.10 4.47
N THR A 13 -2.51 8.60 3.25
CA THR A 13 -2.67 7.18 2.93
C THR A 13 -1.40 6.40 3.25
N VAL A 14 -1.55 5.09 3.43
CA VAL A 14 -0.39 4.18 3.53
C VAL A 14 0.41 4.21 2.23
N GLY A 15 -0.28 4.33 1.09
CA GLY A 15 0.35 4.54 -0.22
C GLY A 15 1.27 5.75 -0.25
N ASP A 16 0.86 6.89 0.32
CA ASP A 16 1.70 8.10 0.37
C ASP A 16 3.00 7.87 1.14
N VAL A 17 2.92 7.17 2.27
CA VAL A 17 4.10 6.85 3.09
C VAL A 17 5.04 5.89 2.34
N LEU A 18 4.49 4.82 1.73
CA LEU A 18 5.29 3.84 1.03
C LEU A 18 5.97 4.42 -0.22
N ARG A 19 5.28 5.27 -0.99
CA ARG A 19 5.88 5.90 -2.18
C ARG A 19 7.03 6.84 -1.86
N VAL A 20 6.98 7.51 -0.71
CA VAL A 20 8.07 8.40 -0.25
C VAL A 20 9.29 7.59 0.20
N LEU A 21 9.08 6.41 0.80
CA LEU A 21 10.15 5.60 1.37
C LEU A 21 10.77 4.62 0.37
N GLU A 22 9.93 3.90 -0.38
CA GLU A 22 10.33 2.79 -1.25
C GLU A 22 10.29 3.16 -2.75
N GLY A 23 9.58 4.24 -3.11
CA GLY A 23 9.34 4.63 -4.50
C GLY A 23 8.10 3.97 -5.12
N ASP A 24 8.05 3.89 -6.45
CA ASP A 24 6.92 3.26 -7.15
C ASP A 24 6.88 1.76 -6.86
N LEU A 25 5.77 1.30 -6.30
CA LEU A 25 5.49 -0.10 -5.96
C LEU A 25 5.11 -0.92 -7.21
N SER A 26 5.94 -0.89 -8.25
CA SER A 26 5.75 -1.79 -9.38
C SER A 26 6.35 -3.15 -9.08
N VAL A 27 5.55 -4.22 -9.26
CA VAL A 27 5.97 -5.60 -9.01
C VAL A 27 6.94 -6.08 -10.10
N VAL A 28 6.98 -5.40 -11.25
CA VAL A 28 7.88 -5.74 -12.37
C VAL A 28 8.77 -4.56 -12.68
N ASP A 29 10.08 -4.80 -12.75
CA ASP A 29 11.02 -3.78 -13.19
C ASP A 29 10.74 -3.39 -14.65
N ASP A 30 10.28 -2.15 -14.84
CA ASP A 30 10.07 -1.56 -16.16
C ASP A 30 11.39 -1.42 -16.95
N ASN A 31 12.54 -1.47 -16.27
CA ASN A 31 13.87 -1.38 -16.89
C ASN A 31 14.40 -2.73 -17.38
N ALA A 32 13.58 -3.79 -17.40
CA ALA A 32 13.87 -5.00 -18.15
C ALA A 32 13.71 -4.72 -19.67
N ASP A 33 14.58 -3.87 -20.19
CA ASP A 33 14.72 -3.47 -21.60
C ASP A 33 15.22 -4.64 -22.48
N SER A 34 15.20 -5.87 -21.98
CA SER A 34 15.87 -7.01 -22.60
C SER A 34 14.98 -7.90 -23.48
N ASP A 35 13.65 -7.76 -23.52
CA ASP A 35 12.85 -8.58 -24.44
C ASP A 35 11.48 -8.00 -24.86
N ALA A 36 11.42 -6.69 -25.10
CA ALA A 36 10.24 -6.00 -25.66
C ALA A 36 9.74 -6.56 -27.03
N ASN A 37 10.41 -7.55 -27.59
CA ASN A 37 10.05 -8.22 -28.84
C ASN A 37 9.24 -9.52 -28.65
N ASN A 38 9.03 -10.03 -27.42
CA ASN A 38 8.23 -11.22 -27.20
C ASN A 38 6.74 -10.87 -26.95
N PRO A 39 5.81 -11.20 -27.88
CA PRO A 39 4.39 -10.90 -27.72
C PRO A 39 3.76 -11.63 -26.53
N VAL A 40 4.30 -12.78 -26.11
CA VAL A 40 3.80 -13.53 -24.95
C VAL A 40 4.14 -12.82 -23.65
N GLU A 41 5.37 -12.35 -23.51
CA GLU A 41 5.82 -11.62 -22.32
C GLU A 41 5.05 -10.30 -22.16
N ARG A 42 4.85 -9.59 -23.27
CA ARG A 42 3.98 -8.40 -23.29
C ARG A 42 2.55 -8.75 -22.86
N CYS A 43 1.99 -9.85 -23.35
CA CYS A 43 0.65 -10.29 -22.96
C CYS A 43 0.56 -10.56 -21.46
N ILE A 44 1.57 -11.20 -20.87
CA ILE A 44 1.62 -11.47 -19.42
C ILE A 44 1.76 -10.16 -18.64
N LYS A 45 2.66 -9.25 -19.05
CA LYS A 45 2.83 -7.93 -18.43
C LYS A 45 1.54 -7.14 -18.36
N PHE A 46 0.86 -6.97 -19.50
CA PHE A 46 -0.37 -6.16 -19.55
C PHE A 46 -1.59 -6.83 -18.91
N ASN A 47 -1.71 -8.16 -18.98
CA ASN A 47 -2.91 -8.84 -18.49
C ASN A 47 -2.82 -9.32 -17.05
N VAL A 48 -1.60 -9.51 -16.53
CA VAL A 48 -1.36 -10.06 -15.20
C VAL A 48 -0.69 -9.02 -14.32
N TRP A 49 0.52 -8.58 -14.69
CA TRP A 49 1.33 -7.71 -13.83
C TRP A 49 0.69 -6.33 -13.62
N GLU A 50 0.25 -5.67 -14.69
CA GLU A 50 -0.48 -4.39 -14.59
C GLU A 50 -1.71 -4.48 -13.67
N LYS A 51 -2.45 -5.60 -13.72
CA LYS A 51 -3.64 -5.78 -12.88
C LYS A 51 -3.28 -5.99 -11.41
N ILE A 52 -2.18 -6.68 -11.14
CA ILE A 52 -1.68 -6.88 -9.78
C ILE A 52 -1.22 -5.53 -9.21
N ASP A 53 -0.43 -4.76 -9.97
CA ASP A 53 0.03 -3.43 -9.56
C ASP A 53 -1.16 -2.50 -9.28
N GLN A 54 -2.16 -2.48 -10.15
CA GLN A 54 -3.39 -1.70 -9.93
C GLN A 54 -4.13 -2.12 -8.66
N CYS A 55 -4.25 -3.42 -8.41
CA CYS A 55 -4.92 -3.93 -7.23
C CYS A 55 -4.19 -3.56 -5.94
N ILE A 56 -2.85 -3.72 -5.92
CA ILE A 56 -2.01 -3.35 -4.77
C ILE A 56 -2.12 -1.84 -4.50
N ASN A 57 -1.96 -1.02 -5.54
CA ASN A 57 -2.04 0.43 -5.41
C ASN A 57 -3.42 0.89 -4.90
N SER A 58 -4.51 0.30 -5.41
CA SER A 58 -5.86 0.61 -4.92
C SER A 58 -5.98 0.33 -3.41
N ILE A 59 -5.50 -0.83 -2.96
CA ILE A 59 -5.64 -1.23 -1.54
C ILE A 59 -4.84 -0.29 -0.63
N ILE A 60 -3.61 0.06 -0.98
CA ILE A 60 -2.77 0.92 -0.12
C ILE A 60 -3.23 2.39 -0.12
N ASP A 61 -3.89 2.83 -1.20
CA ASP A 61 -4.44 4.18 -1.32
C ASP A 61 -5.80 4.32 -0.64
N GLU A 62 -6.49 3.21 -0.38
CA GLU A 62 -7.75 3.18 0.35
C GLU A 62 -7.56 3.24 1.88
N ILE A 63 -6.36 2.93 2.39
CA ILE A 63 -6.08 2.86 3.83
C ILE A 63 -5.36 4.13 4.28
N THR A 64 -5.95 4.84 5.25
CA THR A 64 -5.34 6.04 5.85
C THR A 64 -4.60 5.73 7.15
N LEU A 65 -3.75 6.66 7.60
CA LEU A 65 -3.13 6.57 8.93
C LEU A 65 -4.20 6.58 10.04
N GLU A 66 -5.29 7.32 9.85
CA GLU A 66 -6.41 7.32 10.78
C GLU A 66 -7.07 5.93 10.88
N ASP A 67 -7.27 5.24 9.75
CA ASP A 67 -7.82 3.89 9.73
C ASP A 67 -6.94 2.90 10.51
N LEU A 68 -5.62 2.99 10.34
CA LEU A 68 -4.67 2.15 11.08
C LEU A 68 -4.75 2.41 12.60
N VAL A 69 -4.86 3.67 13.02
CA VAL A 69 -5.02 4.03 14.42
C VAL A 69 -6.34 3.50 14.98
N ASN A 70 -7.41 3.57 14.20
CA ASN A 70 -8.73 3.09 14.60
C ASN A 70 -8.76 1.57 14.71
N GLU A 71 -8.18 0.84 13.76
CA GLU A 71 -8.04 -0.62 13.82
C GLU A 71 -7.18 -1.05 15.01
N TYR A 72 -6.05 -0.37 15.26
CA TYR A 72 -5.24 -0.64 16.44
C TYR A 72 -6.04 -0.48 17.74
N LYS A 73 -6.80 0.61 17.89
CA LYS A 73 -7.67 0.81 19.07
C LYS A 73 -8.71 -0.29 19.22
N LYS A 74 -9.30 -0.77 18.13
CA LYS A 74 -10.26 -1.91 18.17
C LYS A 74 -9.58 -3.19 18.63
N MET A 75 -8.39 -3.50 18.11
CA MET A 75 -7.64 -4.70 18.51
C MET A 75 -7.28 -4.66 20.00
N VAL A 76 -6.77 -3.52 20.48
CA VAL A 76 -6.44 -3.34 21.90
C VAL A 76 -7.68 -3.43 22.79
N ASN A 77 -8.79 -2.78 22.41
CA ASN A 77 -10.02 -2.85 23.20
C ASN A 77 -10.60 -4.27 23.25
N ALA A 78 -10.53 -5.03 22.15
CA ALA A 78 -10.94 -6.44 22.13
C ALA A 78 -10.07 -7.33 23.04
N GLU A 79 -8.77 -7.03 23.16
CA GLU A 79 -7.89 -7.68 24.15
C GLU A 79 -8.18 -7.23 25.59
N THR A 80 -8.63 -5.99 25.77
CA THR A 80 -8.94 -5.44 27.10
C THR A 80 -10.30 -5.92 27.62
N ASP A 81 -11.26 -6.21 26.73
CA ASP A 81 -12.56 -6.81 27.09
C ASP A 81 -12.46 -8.31 27.43
N MET A 82 -11.28 -8.93 27.27
CA MET A 82 -10.96 -10.29 27.77
C MET A 82 -10.58 -10.30 29.26
N TYR A 83 -11.14 -9.43 30.09
CA TYR A 83 -11.23 -9.72 31.53
C TYR A 83 -12.33 -10.76 31.75
N PHE A 84 -11.98 -12.03 31.63
CA PHE A 84 -12.83 -13.14 32.09
C PHE A 84 -13.11 -12.99 33.59
N ILE A 85 -14.38 -12.76 33.94
CA ILE A 85 -14.93 -12.90 35.30
C ILE A 85 -15.36 -14.35 35.48
#